data_AF-A0A7X6XE25-F1
#
_entry.id   AF-A0A7X6XE25-F1
#
_cell.length_a   1.000
_cell.length_b   1.000
_cell.length_c   1.000
_cell.angle_alpha   90.00
_cell.angle_beta   90.00
_cell.angle_gamma   90.00
#
_symmetry.space_group_name_H-M   'P 1'
#
loop_
_entity.id
_entity.type
_entity.pdbx_description
1 polymer ?
#
loop_
_entity_poly.entity_id
_entity_poly.type
_entity_poly.pdbx_seq_one_letter_code
_entity_poly.pdbx_strand_id
1 'polypeptide(L)'
;MTKATNKKVQLRFSLISVLIVLAALSRLIPHPPNVAPIAGMALFGAAYYSKKYWAYLIPIASMWVSDLILNNVVYAQYFDQFVWFYSGSLFTYGAFALIVLLGTVALKKRTTGSILFSALGASVI
;
A
#
# COMPACT_ATOMS: atom_id res chain seq x y z
N MET A 1 -1.52 10.56 -34.68
CA MET A 1 -0.89 9.33 -34.13
C MET A 1 -0.64 9.39 -32.60
N THR A 2 -1.42 10.12 -31.80
CA THR A 2 -1.15 10.37 -30.35
C THR A 2 -1.92 9.49 -29.35
N LYS A 3 -2.78 8.56 -29.80
CA LYS A 3 -3.66 7.78 -28.90
C LYS A 3 -2.96 6.63 -28.16
N ALA A 4 -1.86 6.10 -28.70
CA ALA A 4 -1.24 4.86 -28.19
C ALA A 4 -0.45 5.05 -26.88
N THR A 5 0.21 6.20 -26.69
CA THR A 5 0.99 6.51 -25.48
C THR A 5 0.09 6.67 -24.26
N ASN A 6 -1.04 7.36 -24.41
CA ASN A 6 -1.98 7.59 -23.31
C ASN A 6 -2.61 6.28 -22.83
N LYS A 7 -2.99 5.40 -23.78
CA LYS A 7 -3.55 4.07 -23.45
C LYS A 7 -2.57 3.18 -22.69
N LYS A 8 -1.27 3.21 -23.03
CA LYS A 8 -0.22 2.45 -22.32
C LYS A 8 -0.01 2.97 -20.88
N VAL A 9 -0.02 4.28 -20.68
CA VAL A 9 0.12 4.88 -19.33
C VAL A 9 -1.08 4.55 -18.46
N GLN A 10 -2.30 4.64 -19.01
CA GLN A 10 -3.53 4.25 -18.31
C GLN A 10 -3.53 2.77 -17.93
N LEU A 11 -3.10 1.89 -18.83
CA LEU A 11 -3.02 0.45 -18.55
C LEU A 11 -2.02 0.15 -17.42
N ARG A 12 -0.84 0.79 -17.44
CA ARG A 12 0.15 0.65 -16.36
C ARG A 12 -0.40 1.11 -15.03
N PHE A 13 -1.00 2.30 -14.99
CA PHE A 13 -1.62 2.85 -13.78
C PHE A 13 -2.69 1.91 -13.21
N SER A 14 -3.58 1.41 -14.09
CA SER A 14 -4.63 0.47 -13.72
C SER A 14 -4.05 -0.84 -13.17
N LEU A 15 -3.03 -1.40 -13.82
CA LEU A 15 -2.40 -2.64 -13.38
C LEU A 15 -1.75 -2.50 -12.00
N ILE A 16 -1.00 -1.41 -11.77
CA ILE A 16 -0.38 -1.11 -10.47
C ILE A 16 -1.45 -0.99 -9.38
N SER A 17 -2.55 -0.28 -9.69
CA SER A 17 -3.67 -0.09 -8.75
C SER A 17 -4.32 -1.42 -8.40
N VAL A 18 -4.60 -2.27 -9.39
CA VAL A 18 -5.20 -3.60 -9.19
C VAL A 18 -4.29 -4.48 -8.32
N LEU A 19 -2.98 -4.49 -8.56
CA LEU A 19 -2.04 -5.26 -7.74
C LEU A 19 -2.03 -4.81 -6.28
N ILE A 20 -2.09 -3.49 -6.03
CA ILE A 20 -2.16 -2.93 -4.68
C ILE A 20 -3.48 -3.33 -4.00
N VAL A 21 -4.60 -3.25 -4.72
CA VAL A 21 -5.91 -3.65 -4.18
C VAL A 21 -5.91 -5.14 -3.86
N LEU A 22 -5.38 -6.00 -4.74
CA LEU A 22 -5.28 -7.44 -4.47
C LEU A 22 -4.39 -7.74 -3.26
N ALA A 23 -3.26 -7.03 -3.11
CA ALA A 23 -2.41 -7.15 -1.93
C ALA A 23 -3.13 -6.67 -0.65
N ALA A 24 -3.93 -5.60 -0.72
CA ALA A 24 -4.73 -5.17 0.42
C ALA A 24 -5.77 -6.25 0.79
N LEU A 25 -6.47 -6.79 -0.20
CA LEU A 25 -7.49 -7.84 0.00
C LEU A 25 -6.90 -9.16 0.49
N SER A 26 -5.63 -9.48 0.19
CA SER A 26 -5.01 -10.71 0.71
C SER A 26 -4.90 -10.70 2.23
N ARG A 27 -5.04 -9.54 2.88
CA ARG A 27 -5.12 -9.41 4.35
C ARG A 27 -6.41 -9.97 4.93
N LEU A 28 -7.45 -10.15 4.11
CA LEU A 28 -8.71 -10.77 4.53
C LEU A 28 -8.56 -12.28 4.79
N ILE A 29 -7.54 -12.90 4.19
CA ILE A 29 -7.21 -14.30 4.39
C ILE A 29 -6.42 -14.43 5.70
N PRO A 30 -6.62 -15.50 6.50
CA PRO A 30 -5.80 -15.75 7.67
C PRO A 30 -4.32 -15.76 7.30
N HIS A 31 -3.57 -14.85 7.90
CA HIS A 31 -2.13 -14.70 7.71
C HIS A 31 -1.48 -14.51 9.08
N PRO A 32 -0.20 -14.90 9.23
CA PRO A 32 0.52 -14.64 10.46
C PRO A 32 0.58 -13.15 10.80
N PRO A 33 0.58 -12.78 12.09
CA PRO A 33 0.72 -11.39 12.51
C PRO A 33 2.02 -10.79 11.94
N ASN A 34 1.98 -9.52 11.52
CA ASN A 34 3.08 -8.79 10.87
C ASN A 34 3.52 -9.28 9.49
N VAL A 35 2.88 -10.32 8.92
CA VAL A 35 3.14 -10.79 7.55
C VAL A 35 2.07 -10.25 6.60
N ALA A 36 1.74 -8.97 6.76
CA ALA A 36 0.82 -8.26 5.87
C ALA A 36 1.62 -7.51 4.80
N PRO A 37 1.13 -7.38 3.55
CA PRO A 37 1.87 -6.77 2.44
C PRO A 37 1.92 -5.22 2.52
N ILE A 38 1.93 -4.64 3.73
CA ILE A 38 1.84 -3.21 4.00
C ILE A 38 3.05 -2.47 3.42
N ALA A 39 4.26 -2.84 3.85
CA ALA A 39 5.51 -2.26 3.35
C ALA A 39 5.68 -2.47 1.84
N GLY A 40 5.30 -3.64 1.34
CA GLY A 40 5.35 -3.97 -0.08
C GLY A 40 4.45 -3.06 -0.93
N MET A 41 3.20 -2.85 -0.52
CA MET A 41 2.29 -1.92 -1.19
C MET A 41 2.82 -0.49 -1.20
N ALA A 42 3.39 -0.04 -0.08
CA ALA A 42 3.97 1.30 0.07
C ALA A 42 5.15 1.53 -0.88
N LEU A 43 6.15 0.64 -0.86
CA LEU A 43 7.32 0.71 -1.73
C LEU A 43 6.95 0.54 -3.21
N PHE A 44 6.01 -0.36 -3.51
CA PHE A 44 5.56 -0.61 -4.88
C PHE A 44 4.83 0.62 -5.46
N GLY A 45 3.93 1.24 -4.68
CA GLY A 45 3.30 2.50 -5.06
C GLY A 45 4.34 3.61 -5.29
N ALA A 46 5.28 3.77 -4.36
CA ALA A 46 6.35 4.76 -4.45
C ALA A 46 7.25 4.57 -5.67
N ALA A 47 7.53 3.32 -6.05
CA ALA A 47 8.37 3.00 -7.18
C ALA A 47 7.69 3.30 -8.51
N TYR A 48 6.41 2.94 -8.66
CA TYR A 48 5.77 2.83 -9.98
C TYR A 48 4.83 3.97 -10.37
N TYR A 49 4.23 4.69 -9.41
CA TYR A 49 3.38 5.83 -9.76
C TYR A 49 4.19 7.03 -10.22
N SER A 50 3.76 7.64 -11.34
CA SER A 50 4.42 8.82 -11.91
C SER A 50 4.21 10.09 -11.08
N LYS A 51 3.04 10.22 -10.45
CA LYS A 51 2.74 11.35 -9.55
C LYS A 51 2.77 10.89 -8.11
N LYS A 52 3.53 11.61 -7.27
CA LYS A 52 3.79 11.24 -5.88
C LYS A 52 2.50 11.06 -5.07
N TYR A 53 1.48 11.89 -5.27
CA TYR A 53 0.24 11.77 -4.50
C TYR A 53 -0.49 10.44 -4.72
N TRP A 54 -0.42 9.83 -5.91
CA TRP A 54 -1.00 8.51 -6.17
C TRP A 54 -0.29 7.39 -5.42
N ALA A 55 1.02 7.55 -5.17
CA ALA A 55 1.80 6.61 -4.38
C ALA A 55 1.39 6.56 -2.90
N TYR A 56 0.77 7.62 -2.39
CA TYR A 56 0.16 7.63 -1.04
C TYR A 56 -1.30 7.23 -1.10
N LEU A 57 -2.07 7.88 -1.98
CA LEU A 57 -3.53 7.79 -1.97
C LEU A 57 -4.03 6.38 -2.27
N ILE A 58 -3.51 5.72 -3.32
CA ILE A 58 -4.03 4.41 -3.73
C ILE A 58 -3.73 3.33 -2.67
N PRO A 59 -2.49 3.18 -2.17
CA PRO A 59 -2.22 2.19 -1.14
C PRO A 59 -2.93 2.48 0.18
N ILE A 60 -2.96 3.73 0.65
CA ILE A 60 -3.63 4.09 1.92
C ILE A 60 -5.13 3.85 1.81
N ALA A 61 -5.77 4.27 0.72
CA ALA A 61 -7.19 4.03 0.51
C ALA A 61 -7.51 2.53 0.42
N SER A 62 -6.67 1.75 -0.28
CA SER A 62 -6.86 0.30 -0.38
C SER A 62 -6.71 -0.39 0.98
N MET A 63 -5.73 0.04 1.78
CA MET A 63 -5.51 -0.46 3.13
C MET A 63 -6.70 -0.11 4.04
N TRP A 64 -7.16 1.13 4.01
CA TRP A 64 -8.30 1.59 4.80
C TRP A 64 -9.59 0.84 4.46
N VAL A 65 -9.89 0.65 3.18
CA VAL A 65 -11.04 -0.16 2.74
C VAL A 65 -10.92 -1.60 3.26
N SER A 66 -9.73 -2.20 3.18
CA SER A 66 -9.50 -3.53 3.73
C SER A 66 -9.68 -3.57 5.25
N ASP A 67 -9.28 -2.52 5.98
CA ASP A 67 -9.45 -2.45 7.43
C ASP A 67 -10.92 -2.30 7.82
N LEU A 68 -11.70 -1.53 7.05
CA LEU A 68 -13.16 -1.44 7.26
C LEU A 68 -13.82 -2.82 7.11
N ILE A 69 -13.44 -3.59 6.10
CA ILE A 69 -13.96 -4.95 5.90
C ILE A 69 -13.50 -5.87 7.04
N LEU A 70 -12.22 -5.83 7.41
CA LEU A 70 -11.70 -6.64 8.51
C LEU A 70 -12.43 -6.37 9.82
N ASN A 71 -12.53 -5.11 10.23
CA ASN A 71 -13.06 -4.76 11.55
C ASN A 71 -14.57 -4.94 11.63
N ASN A 72 -15.31 -4.68 10.54
CA ASN A 72 -16.78 -4.67 10.56
C ASN A 72 -17.43 -5.91 9.97
N VAL A 73 -16.68 -6.79 9.30
CA VAL A 73 -17.22 -8.03 8.72
C VAL A 73 -16.53 -9.25 9.31
N VAL A 74 -15.19 -9.31 9.27
CA VAL A 74 -14.43 -10.49 9.73
C VAL A 74 -14.31 -10.54 11.26
N TYR A 75 -14.03 -9.40 11.87
CA TYR A 75 -13.86 -9.21 13.31
C TYR A 75 -15.03 -8.48 13.96
N ALA A 76 -16.18 -8.43 13.28
CA ALA A 76 -17.38 -7.73 13.76
C ALA A 76 -17.79 -8.17 15.18
N GLN A 77 -17.58 -9.45 15.52
CA GLN A 77 -17.87 -10.02 16.85
C GLN A 77 -17.05 -9.42 17.99
N TYR A 78 -15.95 -8.73 17.71
CA TYR A 78 -15.08 -8.10 18.72
C TYR A 78 -15.41 -6.62 18.94
N PHE A 79 -16.38 -6.06 18.21
CA PHE A 79 -16.71 -4.64 18.26
C PHE A 79 -18.22 -4.43 18.34
N ASP A 80 -18.68 -3.63 19.31
CA ASP A 80 -20.10 -3.33 19.52
C ASP A 80 -20.67 -2.28 18.54
N GLN A 81 -19.80 -1.64 17.76
CA GLN A 81 -20.09 -0.47 16.94
C GLN A 81 -19.32 -0.56 15.61
N PHE A 82 -19.74 0.21 14.62
CA PHE A 82 -19.00 0.32 13.37
C PHE A 82 -17.63 1.00 13.59
N VAL A 83 -16.55 0.29 13.27
CA VAL A 83 -15.16 0.74 13.46
C VAL A 83 -14.63 1.38 12.18
N TRP A 84 -14.46 2.70 12.22
CA TRP A 84 -13.80 3.45 11.15
C TRP A 84 -12.28 3.34 11.19
N PHE A 85 -11.73 3.33 12.41
CA PHE A 85 -10.31 3.31 12.70
C PHE A 85 -10.10 2.50 13.97
N TYR A 86 -9.31 1.43 13.90
CA TYR A 86 -8.99 0.63 15.07
C TYR A 86 -7.88 1.29 15.90
N SER A 87 -7.75 0.87 17.17
CA SER A 87 -6.70 1.32 18.07
C SER A 87 -5.32 0.99 17.50
N GLY A 88 -4.54 2.02 17.13
CA GLY A 88 -3.22 1.87 16.51
C GLY A 88 -3.19 2.16 15.00
N SER A 89 -4.34 2.32 14.35
CA SER A 89 -4.43 2.64 12.92
C SER A 89 -3.64 3.89 12.50
N LEU A 90 -3.65 4.94 13.33
CA LEU A 90 -2.85 6.16 13.12
C LEU A 90 -1.35 5.86 13.01
N PHE A 91 -0.82 4.98 13.87
CA PHE A 91 0.58 4.58 13.82
C PHE A 91 0.86 3.75 12.56
N THR A 92 -0.03 2.83 12.20
CA THR A 92 0.15 2.02 10.98
C THR A 92 0.10 2.88 9.72
N TYR A 93 -0.83 3.82 9.60
CA TYR A 93 -0.87 4.76 8.46
C TYR A 93 0.31 5.75 8.47
N GLY A 94 0.77 6.17 9.65
CA GLY A 94 1.99 6.97 9.79
C GLY A 94 3.24 6.23 9.29
N ALA A 95 3.44 5.00 9.75
CA ALA A 95 4.50 4.11 9.28
C ALA A 95 4.39 3.88 7.77
N PHE A 96 3.18 3.63 7.26
CA PHE A 96 2.92 3.51 5.83
C PHE A 96 3.42 4.74 5.05
N ALA A 97 3.03 5.94 5.49
CA ALA A 97 3.44 7.18 4.86
C ALA A 97 4.96 7.37 4.88
N LEU A 98 5.63 7.00 5.99
CA LEU A 98 7.09 7.01 6.08
C LEU A 98 7.75 6.03 5.11
N ILE A 99 7.19 4.83 4.94
CA ILE A 99 7.70 3.85 3.97
C ILE A 99 7.52 4.35 2.54
N VAL A 100 6.37 4.95 2.21
CA VAL A 100 6.17 5.59 0.89
C VAL A 100 7.19 6.71 0.70
N LEU A 101 7.41 7.56 1.70
CA LEU A 101 8.41 8.63 1.64
C LEU A 101 9.82 8.05 1.38
N LEU A 102 10.22 7.05 2.16
CA LEU A 102 11.48 6.32 2.00
C LEU A 102 11.60 5.78 0.57
N GLY A 103 10.58 5.08 0.07
CA GLY A 103 10.55 4.54 -1.28
C GLY A 103 10.66 5.62 -2.34
N THR A 104 9.97 6.76 -2.19
CA THR A 104 10.01 7.85 -3.19
C THR A 104 11.39 8.52 -3.29
N VAL A 105 12.17 8.53 -2.19
CA VAL A 105 13.52 9.09 -2.16
C VAL A 105 14.54 8.04 -2.62
N ALA A 106 14.51 6.84 -2.03
CA ALA A 106 15.48 5.79 -2.28
C ALA A 106 15.33 5.19 -3.69
N LEU A 107 14.10 4.88 -4.13
CA LEU A 107 13.83 4.21 -5.41
C LEU A 107 13.84 5.16 -6.62
N LYS A 108 14.30 6.40 -6.44
CA LYS A 108 14.49 7.37 -7.53
C LYS A 108 15.46 6.84 -8.60
N LYS A 109 16.48 6.07 -8.18
CA LYS A 109 17.30 5.21 -9.04
C LYS A 109 16.99 3.76 -8.68
N ARG A 110 16.30 3.04 -9.56
CA ARG A 110 15.85 1.65 -9.34
C ARG A 110 16.99 0.64 -9.52
N THR A 111 18.05 0.76 -8.73
CA THR A 111 19.16 -0.20 -8.68
C THR A 111 18.86 -1.30 -7.66
N THR A 112 19.48 -2.47 -7.83
CA THR A 112 19.33 -3.60 -6.89
C THR A 112 19.66 -3.20 -5.45
N GLY A 113 20.71 -2.40 -5.25
CA GLY A 113 21.08 -1.90 -3.93
C GLY A 113 20.01 -1.01 -3.31
N SER A 114 19.45 -0.07 -4.07
CA SER A 114 18.37 0.80 -3.60
C SER A 114 17.12 0.00 -3.19
N ILE A 115 16.77 -1.04 -3.96
CA ILE A 115 15.65 -1.93 -3.64
C ILE A 115 15.90 -2.66 -2.32
N LEU A 116 17.10 -3.24 -2.15
CA LEU A 116 17.47 -3.96 -0.92
C LEU A 116 17.47 -3.05 0.30
N PHE A 117 18.10 -1.87 0.22
CA PHE A 117 18.11 -0.90 1.33
C PHE A 117 16.70 -0.41 1.66
N SER A 118 15.85 -0.22 0.65
CA SER A 118 14.47 0.21 0.88
C SER A 118 13.65 -0.87 1.56
N ALA A 119 13.82 -2.14 1.17
CA ALA A 119 13.14 -3.26 1.80
C ALA A 119 13.58 -3.43 3.27
N LEU A 120 14.88 -3.35 3.55
CA LEU A 120 15.40 -3.43 4.91
C LEU A 120 14.95 -2.24 5.76
N GLY A 121 15.05 -1.02 5.24
CA GLY A 121 14.61 0.19 5.93
C GLY A 121 13.11 0.16 6.23
N ALA A 122 12.29 -0.30 5.29
CA ALA A 122 10.86 -0.46 5.49
C ALA A 122 10.49 -1.55 6.50
N SER A 123 11.37 -2.51 6.77
CA SER A 123 11.14 -3.54 7.79
C SER A 123 11.45 -3.06 9.21
N VAL A 124 12.23 -1.98 9.36
CA VAL A 124 12.57 -1.38 10.66
C VAL A 124 11.52 -0.36 11.09
N ILE A 125 10.83 0.26 10.11
CA ILE A 125 9.70 1.17 10.32
C ILE A 125 8.46 0.37 10.70
#